data_AF-A0A389MGC9-F1
#
_entry.id   AF-A0A389MGC9-F1
#
_cell.length_a   1.000
_cell.length_b   1.000
_cell.length_c   1.000
_cell.angle_alpha   90.00
_cell.angle_beta   90.00
_cell.angle_gamma   90.00
#
_symmetry.space_group_name_H-M   'P 1'
#
loop_
_entity.id
_entity.type
_entity.pdbx_description
1 polymer ?
#
loop_
_entity_poly.entity_id
_entity_poly.type
_entity_poly.pdbx_seq_one_letter_code
_entity_poly.pdbx_strand_id
1 'polypeptide(L)'
;MVGNKSKVILIGMISAIFVIMVVMLGSVYVYPMWMQRTTPQACADITPQNAIDSVTADFMQNRIPNWGNDKDHMGTAVPILAFISDDVKNDQGTYRVPFSAKGPDGELHYVGNFNCTNHYIKYSTVD
;
A
#
# COMPACT_ATOMS: atom_id res chain seq x y z
N MET A 1 4.94 44.43 27.20
CA MET A 1 5.52 44.94 25.94
C MET A 1 6.50 43.90 25.41
N VAL A 2 6.11 43.11 24.40
CA VAL A 2 7.02 42.10 23.83
C VAL A 2 8.14 42.82 23.09
N GLY A 3 9.38 42.70 23.60
CA GLY A 3 10.55 43.35 23.03
C GLY A 3 10.82 42.89 21.59
N ASN A 4 11.44 43.74 20.79
CA ASN A 4 11.64 43.53 19.35
C ASN A 4 12.30 42.17 19.03
N LYS A 5 13.19 41.69 19.92
CA LYS A 5 13.83 40.37 19.81
C LYS A 5 12.84 39.19 19.91
N SER A 6 11.88 39.24 20.83
CA SER A 6 10.85 38.19 20.96
C SER A 6 9.89 38.18 19.77
N LYS A 7 9.60 39.33 19.15
CA LYS A 7 8.76 39.39 17.94
C LYS A 7 9.46 38.75 16.74
N VAL A 8 10.76 39.00 16.56
CA VAL A 8 11.56 38.37 15.49
C VAL A 8 11.62 36.85 15.65
N ILE A 9 11.83 36.37 16.88
CA ILE A 9 11.84 34.93 17.18
C ILE A 9 10.46 34.30 16.90
N LEU A 10 9.37 34.98 17.27
CA LEU A 10 8.01 34.49 17.04
C LEU A 10 7.67 34.42 15.54
N ILE A 11 8.03 35.44 14.76
CA ILE A 11 7.81 35.47 13.31
C ILE A 11 8.61 34.36 12.62
N GLY A 12 9.88 34.15 13.04
CA GLY A 12 10.71 33.07 12.50
C GLY A 12 10.14 31.67 12.78
N MET A 13 9.56 31.46 13.97
CA MET A 13 8.86 30.20 14.28
C MET A 13 7.60 30.01 13.43
N ILE A 14 6.79 31.06 13.25
CA ILE A 14 5.57 30.97 12.42
C ILE A 14 5.94 30.67 10.96
N SER A 15 6.97 31.32 10.41
CA SER A 15 7.41 31.04 9.04
C SER A 15 7.95 29.61 8.90
N ALA A 16 8.70 29.12 9.89
CA ALA A 16 9.20 27.75 9.88
C ALA A 16 8.06 26.72 9.92
N ILE A 17 7.05 26.93 10.77
CA ILE A 17 5.87 26.07 10.85
C ILE A 17 5.11 26.08 9.52
N PHE A 18 4.94 27.26 8.91
CA PHE A 18 4.27 27.38 7.61
C PHE A 18 5.02 26.62 6.51
N VAL A 19 6.35 26.72 6.46
CA VAL A 19 7.18 25.95 5.51
C VAL A 19 7.04 24.46 5.74
N ILE A 20 7.10 23.99 7.00
CA ILE A 20 6.92 22.57 7.34
C ILE A 20 5.53 22.09 6.90
N MET A 21 4.48 22.88 7.16
CA MET A 21 3.11 22.54 6.75
C MET A 21 3.01 22.38 5.23
N VAL A 22 3.61 23.30 4.46
CA VAL A 22 3.62 23.22 2.99
C VAL A 22 4.38 21.98 2.50
N VAL A 23 5.54 21.66 3.09
CA VAL A 23 6.32 20.47 2.73
C VAL A 23 5.54 19.18 3.01
N MET A 24 4.92 19.07 4.20
CA MET A 24 4.13 17.89 4.58
C MET A 24 2.90 17.73 3.67
N LEU A 25 2.21 18.82 3.33
CA LEU A 25 1.10 18.78 2.38
C LEU A 25 1.56 18.35 0.99
N GLY A 26 2.65 18.93 0.48
CA GLY A 26 3.22 18.55 -0.81
C GLY A 26 3.64 17.08 -0.87
N SER A 27 4.23 16.57 0.21
CA SER A 27 4.68 15.19 0.27
C SER A 27 3.52 14.19 0.21
N VAL A 28 2.36 14.49 0.81
CA VAL A 28 1.16 13.62 0.71
C VAL A 28 0.74 13.38 -0.75
N TYR A 29 0.94 14.35 -1.64
CA TYR A 29 0.65 14.18 -3.07
C TYR A 29 1.79 13.49 -3.82
N VAL A 30 3.05 13.75 -3.46
CA VAL A 30 4.22 13.22 -4.16
C VAL A 30 4.57 11.79 -3.76
N TYR A 31 4.41 11.42 -2.49
CA TYR A 31 4.69 10.07 -1.98
C TYR A 31 3.95 8.95 -2.71
N PRO A 32 2.61 9.00 -2.90
CA PRO A 32 1.90 7.94 -3.62
C PRO A 32 2.36 7.86 -5.08
N MET A 33 2.64 9.00 -5.73
CA MET A 33 3.16 9.02 -7.10
C MET A 33 4.56 8.39 -7.20
N TRP A 34 5.41 8.56 -6.19
CA TRP A 34 6.75 7.96 -6.19
C TRP A 34 6.70 6.46 -5.90
N MET A 35 5.91 6.04 -4.90
CA MET A 35 5.74 4.63 -4.51
C MET A 35 5.10 3.78 -5.61
N GLN A 36 4.32 4.38 -6.51
CA GLN A 36 3.67 3.68 -7.63
C GLN A 36 4.52 3.57 -8.90
N ARG A 37 5.70 4.19 -8.96
CA ARG A 37 6.56 4.07 -10.15
C ARG A 37 7.10 2.66 -10.28
N THR A 38 7.12 2.16 -11.51
CA THR A 38 7.72 0.88 -11.85
C THR A 38 8.46 0.99 -13.18
N THR A 39 9.45 0.13 -13.38
CA THR A 39 10.10 -0.07 -14.67
C THR A 39 9.77 -1.48 -15.21
N PRO A 40 9.66 -1.68 -16.54
CA PRO A 40 9.36 -3.00 -17.10
C PRO A 40 10.35 -4.11 -16.66
N GLN A 41 11.59 -3.73 -16.37
CA GLN A 41 12.66 -4.63 -15.94
C GLN A 41 12.65 -4.93 -14.43
N ALA A 42 11.82 -4.24 -13.63
CA ALA A 42 11.83 -4.38 -12.18
C ALA A 42 11.51 -5.80 -11.69
N CYS A 43 10.68 -6.54 -12.43
CA CYS A 43 10.35 -7.92 -12.08
C CYS A 43 11.31 -8.96 -12.70
N ALA A 44 12.43 -8.56 -13.33
CA ALA A 44 13.32 -9.51 -14.00
C ALA A 44 13.87 -10.58 -13.05
N ASP A 45 14.11 -10.20 -11.79
CA ASP A 45 14.66 -11.08 -10.76
C ASP A 45 13.58 -11.66 -9.81
N ILE A 46 12.30 -11.35 -10.04
CA ILE A 46 11.18 -11.77 -9.18
C ILE A 46 10.37 -12.83 -9.92
N THR A 47 10.23 -14.02 -9.33
CA THR A 47 9.37 -15.06 -9.87
C THR A 47 7.90 -14.80 -9.52
N PRO A 48 6.94 -15.34 -10.29
CA PRO A 48 5.53 -15.28 -9.94
C PRO A 48 5.24 -15.84 -8.54
N GLN A 49 5.96 -16.88 -8.11
CA GLN A 49 5.81 -17.44 -6.77
C GLN A 49 6.25 -16.46 -5.68
N ASN A 50 7.38 -15.78 -5.87
CA ASN A 50 7.83 -14.75 -4.92
C ASN A 50 6.81 -13.61 -4.81
N ALA A 51 6.13 -13.26 -5.90
CA ALA A 51 5.06 -12.28 -5.88
C ALA A 51 3.84 -12.76 -5.07
N ILE A 52 3.42 -14.03 -5.25
CA ILE A 52 2.36 -14.65 -4.44
C ILE A 52 2.71 -14.65 -2.96
N ASP A 53 3.94 -15.06 -2.62
CA ASP A 53 4.40 -15.12 -1.23
C ASP A 53 4.43 -13.73 -0.59
N SER A 54 4.87 -12.71 -1.35
CA SER A 54 4.87 -11.31 -0.91
C SER A 54 3.44 -10.79 -0.67
N VAL A 55 2.52 -11.07 -1.59
CA VAL A 55 1.11 -10.69 -1.46
C VAL A 55 0.45 -11.39 -0.28
N THR A 56 0.77 -12.66 -0.05
CA THR A 56 0.28 -13.45 1.09
C THR A 56 0.76 -12.85 2.41
N ALA A 57 2.06 -12.59 2.54
CA ALA A 57 2.63 -12.02 3.75
C ALA A 57 2.03 -10.65 4.09
N ASP A 58 1.94 -9.76 3.10
CA ASP A 58 1.36 -8.42 3.30
C ASP A 58 -0.14 -8.48 3.60
N PHE A 59 -0.87 -9.39 2.95
CA PHE A 59 -2.31 -9.52 3.17
C PHE A 59 -2.61 -9.93 4.61
N MET A 60 -1.88 -10.93 5.12
CA MET A 60 -2.06 -11.45 6.47
C MET A 60 -1.55 -10.47 7.55
N GLN A 61 -0.44 -9.77 7.31
CA GLN A 61 0.19 -8.91 8.33
C GLN A 61 -0.36 -7.49 8.36
N ASN A 62 -0.66 -6.92 7.19
CA ASN A 62 -0.98 -5.50 7.05
C ASN A 62 -2.41 -5.26 6.59
N ARG A 63 -2.95 -6.09 5.69
CA ARG A 63 -4.25 -5.82 5.08
C ARG A 63 -5.42 -6.23 5.98
N ILE A 64 -5.54 -7.52 6.28
CA ILE A 64 -6.67 -8.05 7.07
C ILE A 64 -6.79 -7.34 8.42
N PRO A 65 -5.71 -7.15 9.21
CA PRO A 65 -5.83 -6.53 10.52
C PRO A 65 -6.49 -5.14 10.50
N ASN A 66 -6.33 -4.38 9.41
CA ASN A 66 -6.77 -2.99 9.30
C ASN A 66 -8.14 -2.82 8.63
N TRP A 67 -8.74 -3.86 8.07
CA TRP A 67 -10.00 -3.78 7.29
C TRP A 67 -11.13 -4.51 8.04
N GLY A 68 -11.81 -3.78 8.94
CA GLY A 68 -12.86 -4.33 9.81
C GLY A 68 -14.03 -4.95 9.05
N ASN A 69 -14.52 -4.26 8.02
CA ASN A 69 -15.68 -4.74 7.25
C ASN A 69 -15.38 -6.10 6.58
N ASP A 70 -14.21 -6.27 5.97
CA ASP A 70 -13.86 -7.49 5.25
C ASP A 70 -13.71 -8.69 6.20
N LYS A 71 -13.16 -8.45 7.41
CA LYS A 71 -13.12 -9.45 8.48
C LYS A 71 -14.50 -9.91 8.87
N ASP A 72 -15.44 -8.98 9.04
CA ASP A 72 -16.81 -9.27 9.44
C ASP A 72 -17.55 -10.04 8.34
N HIS A 73 -17.32 -9.72 7.06
CA HIS A 73 -17.90 -10.45 5.93
C HIS A 73 -17.35 -11.87 5.79
N MET A 74 -16.06 -12.07 6.08
CA MET A 74 -15.45 -13.40 6.05
C MET A 74 -15.69 -14.20 7.34
N GLY A 75 -16.04 -13.53 8.46
CA GLY A 75 -16.17 -14.15 9.78
C GLY A 75 -14.83 -14.56 10.39
N THR A 76 -13.70 -14.10 9.85
CA THR A 76 -12.36 -14.48 10.32
C THR A 76 -11.30 -13.41 10.03
N ALA A 77 -10.29 -13.33 10.90
CA ALA A 77 -9.07 -12.56 10.66
C ALA A 77 -7.96 -13.38 9.98
N VAL A 78 -8.20 -14.68 9.75
CA VAL A 78 -7.23 -15.62 9.14
C VAL A 78 -7.98 -16.46 8.09
N PRO A 79 -8.30 -15.89 6.93
CA PRO A 79 -8.93 -16.60 5.82
C PRO A 79 -7.92 -17.52 5.14
N ILE A 80 -8.44 -18.53 4.45
CA ILE A 80 -7.66 -19.39 3.57
C ILE A 80 -7.55 -18.70 2.23
N LEU A 81 -6.33 -18.48 1.75
CA LEU A 81 -6.07 -17.84 0.46
C LEU A 81 -5.91 -18.88 -0.64
N ALA A 82 -6.63 -18.72 -1.74
CA ALA A 82 -6.49 -19.54 -2.94
C ALA A 82 -5.93 -18.69 -4.09
N PHE A 83 -4.79 -19.12 -4.63
CA PHE A 83 -4.10 -18.47 -5.74
C PHE A 83 -4.08 -19.40 -6.95
N ILE A 84 -4.22 -18.82 -8.14
CA ILE A 84 -4.02 -19.51 -9.41
C ILE A 84 -2.75 -18.94 -10.04
N SER A 85 -1.64 -19.67 -9.93
CA SER A 85 -0.33 -19.19 -10.40
C SER A 85 -0.31 -18.86 -11.90
N ASP A 86 -1.11 -19.56 -12.71
CA ASP A 86 -1.23 -19.31 -14.15
C ASP A 86 -1.90 -17.96 -14.48
N ASP A 87 -2.65 -17.40 -13.53
CA ASP A 87 -3.31 -16.09 -13.68
C ASP A 87 -2.41 -14.93 -13.22
N VAL A 88 -1.23 -15.24 -12.65
CA VAL A 88 -0.26 -14.22 -12.25
C VAL A 88 0.45 -13.67 -13.49
N LYS A 89 0.16 -12.41 -13.81
CA LYS A 89 0.70 -11.75 -15.00
C LYS A 89 1.58 -10.57 -14.60
N ASN A 90 2.71 -10.42 -15.30
CA ASN A 90 3.51 -9.21 -15.20
C ASN A 90 2.94 -8.15 -16.16
N ASP A 91 2.57 -7.01 -15.61
CA ASP A 91 2.17 -5.82 -16.33
C ASP A 91 3.18 -4.71 -16.07
N GLN A 92 4.13 -4.54 -16.99
CA GLN A 92 5.13 -3.48 -17.00
C GLN A 92 5.88 -3.27 -15.66
N GLY A 93 6.27 -4.36 -14.99
CA GLY A 93 7.01 -4.32 -13.73
C GLY A 93 6.13 -4.35 -12.48
N THR A 94 4.83 -4.61 -12.65
CA THR A 94 3.92 -4.93 -11.56
C THR A 94 3.32 -6.31 -11.79
N TYR A 95 3.42 -7.19 -10.79
CA TYR A 95 2.72 -8.47 -10.81
C TYR A 95 1.27 -8.28 -10.38
N ARG A 96 0.35 -8.74 -11.24
CA ARG A 96 -1.07 -8.84 -10.93
C ARG A 96 -1.35 -10.23 -10.40
N VAL A 97 -1.67 -10.33 -9.11
CA VAL A 97 -1.89 -11.59 -8.39
C VAL A 97 -3.37 -11.69 -8.00
N PRO A 98 -4.21 -12.36 -8.79
CA PRO A 98 -5.59 -12.64 -8.40
C PRO A 98 -5.63 -13.76 -7.35
N PHE A 99 -6.47 -13.58 -6.33
CA PHE A 99 -6.67 -14.58 -5.29
C PHE A 99 -8.06 -14.46 -4.67
N SER A 100 -8.56 -15.55 -4.10
CA SER A 100 -9.73 -15.51 -3.23
C SER A 100 -9.33 -15.73 -1.78
N ALA A 101 -9.99 -14.99 -0.88
CA ALA A 101 -9.85 -15.11 0.56
C ALA A 101 -11.14 -15.70 1.09
N LYS A 102 -11.07 -16.93 1.59
CA LYS A 102 -12.23 -17.68 2.08
C LYS A 102 -12.23 -17.74 3.60
N GLY A 103 -13.33 -17.31 4.19
CA GLY A 103 -13.63 -17.45 5.61
C GLY A 103 -14.83 -18.37 5.86
N PRO A 104 -15.19 -18.60 7.13
CA PRO A 104 -16.37 -19.36 7.51
C PRO A 104 -17.69 -18.74 7.00
N ASP A 105 -17.78 -17.41 6.96
CA ASP A 105 -19.05 -16.71 6.66
C ASP A 105 -19.16 -16.29 5.19
N GLY A 106 -18.04 -16.28 4.44
CA GLY A 106 -18.03 -15.84 3.05
C GLY A 106 -16.68 -15.98 2.36
N GLU A 107 -16.66 -15.63 1.07
CA GLU A 107 -15.47 -15.61 0.23
C GLU A 107 -15.39 -14.25 -0.49
N LEU A 108 -14.20 -13.66 -0.55
CA LEU A 108 -13.93 -12.38 -1.20
C LEU A 108 -12.85 -12.55 -2.26
N HIS A 109 -13.04 -11.92 -3.42
CA HIS A 109 -12.08 -11.97 -4.52
C HIS A 109 -11.26 -10.68 -4.59
N TYR A 110 -9.94 -10.83 -4.67
CA TYR A 110 -9.01 -9.72 -4.70
C TYR A 110 -8.00 -9.87 -5.84
N VAL A 111 -7.43 -8.73 -6.20
CA VAL A 111 -6.22 -8.65 -7.02
C VAL A 111 -5.17 -7.85 -6.27
N GLY A 112 -4.10 -8.52 -5.87
CA GLY A 112 -2.89 -7.88 -5.34
C GLY A 112 -2.00 -7.41 -6.49
N ASN A 113 -1.85 -6.10 -6.64
CA ASN A 113 -0.90 -5.51 -7.60
C ASN A 113 0.41 -5.26 -6.86
N PHE A 114 1.37 -6.17 -7.04
CA PHE A 114 2.69 -6.11 -6.43
C PHE A 114 3.66 -5.34 -7.34
N ASN A 115 4.06 -4.14 -6.93
CA ASN A 115 5.05 -3.35 -7.64
C ASN A 115 6.46 -3.89 -7.35
N CYS A 116 7.14 -4.41 -8.38
CA CYS A 116 8.45 -5.04 -8.23
C CYS A 116 9.59 -4.05 -7.93
N THR A 117 9.39 -2.74 -8.16
CA THR A 117 10.42 -1.71 -7.91
C THR A 117 10.45 -1.33 -6.44
N ASN A 118 9.29 -1.06 -5.85
CA ASN A 118 9.18 -0.52 -4.49
C ASN A 118 8.64 -1.54 -3.47
N HIS A 119 8.35 -2.76 -3.90
CA HIS A 119 7.73 -3.82 -3.08
C HIS A 119 6.41 -3.40 -2.43
N TYR A 120 5.70 -2.45 -3.07
CA TYR A 120 4.43 -1.94 -2.60
C TYR A 120 3.27 -2.75 -3.21
N ILE A 121 2.27 -3.09 -2.40
CA ILE A 121 1.12 -3.87 -2.83
C ILE A 121 -0.15 -3.02 -2.77
N LYS A 122 -0.87 -2.99 -3.89
CA LYS A 122 -2.19 -2.36 -3.97
C LYS A 122 -3.25 -3.42 -4.23
N TYR A 123 -4.21 -3.52 -3.32
CA TYR A 123 -5.34 -4.42 -3.45
C TYR A 123 -6.51 -3.74 -4.14
N SER A 124 -7.14 -4.47 -5.06
CA SER A 124 -8.44 -4.15 -5.64
C SER A 124 -9.39 -5.31 -5.37
N THR A 125 -10.61 -5.03 -4.94
CA THR A 125 -11.69 -6.03 -4.89
C THR A 125 -12.19 -6.30 -6.30
N VAL A 126 -12.56 -7.55 -6.56
CA VAL A 126 -13.23 -7.96 -7.80
C VAL A 126 -14.60 -8.49 -7.38
N ASP A 127 -15.66 -7.84 -7.86
CA ASP A 127 -17.04 -8.26 -7.61
C ASP A 127 -17.43 -9.44 -8.51
#